data_AF-A0AAW0VTM6-F1
#
_entry.id   AF-A0AAW0VTM6-F1
#
_cell.length_a   1.000
_cell.length_b   1.000
_cell.length_c   1.000
_cell.angle_alpha   90.00
_cell.angle_beta   90.00
_cell.angle_gamma   90.00
#
_symmetry.space_group_name_H-M   'P 1'
#
loop_
_entity.id
_entity.type
_entity.pdbx_description
1 polymer ?
#
loop_
_entity_poly.entity_id
_entity_poly.type
_entity_poly.pdbx_seq_one_letter_code
_entity_poly.pdbx_strand_id
1 'polypeptide(L)'
;MQSCLITNNNIKFFHRCHSYIEVLAVIRHIPLLLQSHPKIQLIVIDSIAFHFRHDFPDMMARTGLLCRLTQELIQQATKFNIAVIVTNQMTTRIESAGSSQLVAALGETWGHCPTLRLTLHWSGRTRVATLTKAPHRNNSSVSYQVTVAGIRDLSNLSHEKATSIPEEIPEAKKRKLTSD
;
A
#
# COMPACT_ATOMS: atom_id res chain seq x y z
N MET A 1 0.81 -10.60 -15.38
CA MET A 1 1.34 -11.85 -14.76
C MET A 1 1.41 -11.61 -13.27
N GLN A 2 0.77 -12.45 -12.46
CA GLN A 2 0.65 -12.23 -11.01
C GLN A 2 1.01 -13.48 -10.24
N SER A 3 1.63 -13.28 -9.08
CA SER A 3 2.38 -14.31 -8.39
C SER A 3 2.34 -14.12 -6.89
N CYS A 4 2.11 -15.21 -6.17
CA CYS A 4 2.41 -15.32 -4.76
C CYS A 4 3.86 -15.79 -4.62
N LEU A 5 4.70 -15.00 -3.94
CA LEU A 5 6.10 -15.31 -3.70
C LEU A 5 6.33 -15.41 -2.20
N ILE A 6 6.84 -16.56 -1.76
CA ILE A 6 7.20 -16.81 -0.36
C ILE A 6 8.72 -16.99 -0.32
N THR A 7 9.43 -16.15 0.42
CA THR A 7 10.90 -16.10 0.37
C THR A 7 11.58 -16.21 1.73
N ASN A 8 12.69 -16.96 1.76
CA ASN A 8 13.90 -16.68 2.54
C ASN A 8 15.13 -16.97 1.66
N ASN A 9 16.34 -16.57 2.08
CA ASN A 9 17.63 -16.56 1.37
C ASN A 9 18.07 -17.86 0.67
N ASN A 10 17.38 -19.00 0.83
CA ASN A 10 17.68 -20.26 0.13
C ASN A 10 16.45 -21.07 -0.35
N ILE A 11 15.20 -20.68 -0.02
CA ILE A 11 13.99 -21.40 -0.46
C ILE A 11 12.96 -20.39 -0.95
N LYS A 12 12.59 -20.51 -2.23
CA LYS A 12 11.60 -19.66 -2.89
C LYS A 12 10.44 -20.54 -3.33
N PHE A 13 9.28 -20.40 -2.67
CA PHE A 13 8.05 -20.96 -3.18
C PHE A 13 7.36 -19.91 -4.02
N PHE A 14 7.14 -20.23 -5.28
CA PHE A 14 6.43 -19.38 -6.22
C PHE A 14 5.16 -20.10 -6.65
N HIS A 15 4.01 -19.51 -6.38
CA HIS A 15 2.73 -20.04 -6.83
C HIS A 15 1.99 -18.98 -7.64
N ARG A 16 1.66 -19.33 -8.88
CA ARG A 16 0.91 -18.46 -9.78
C ARG A 16 -0.56 -18.81 -9.68
N CYS A 17 -1.35 -17.87 -9.19
CA CYS A 17 -2.80 -18.01 -9.14
C CYS A 17 -3.43 -17.47 -10.43
N HIS A 18 -4.47 -18.13 -10.93
CA HIS A 18 -5.24 -17.71 -12.10
C HIS A 18 -6.67 -17.30 -11.72
N SER A 19 -7.13 -17.68 -10.53
CA SER A 19 -8.45 -17.35 -10.00
C SER A 19 -8.38 -16.91 -8.54
N TYR A 20 -9.43 -16.23 -8.06
CA TYR A 20 -9.54 -15.88 -6.65
C TYR A 20 -9.66 -17.14 -5.76
N ILE A 21 -10.19 -18.23 -6.32
CA ILE A 21 -10.29 -19.54 -5.64
C ILE A 21 -8.90 -20.11 -5.37
N GLU A 22 -7.98 -20.04 -6.33
CA GLU A 22 -6.58 -20.43 -6.12
C GLU A 22 -5.91 -19.58 -5.05
N VAL A 23 -6.11 -18.26 -5.07
CA VAL A 23 -5.61 -17.37 -4.00
C VAL A 23 -6.15 -17.79 -2.63
N LEU A 24 -7.44 -18.05 -2.53
CA LEU A 24 -8.08 -18.51 -1.29
C LEU A 24 -7.51 -19.84 -0.82
N ALA A 25 -7.34 -20.81 -1.72
CA ALA A 25 -6.77 -22.11 -1.42
C ALA A 25 -5.33 -21.97 -0.90
N VAL A 26 -4.50 -21.18 -1.59
CA VAL A 26 -3.12 -20.92 -1.17
C VAL A 26 -3.07 -20.28 0.20
N ILE A 27 -3.86 -19.24 0.46
CA ILE A 27 -3.90 -18.58 1.78
C ILE A 27 -4.27 -19.57 2.88
N ARG A 28 -5.27 -20.42 2.64
CA ARG A 28 -5.69 -21.46 3.60
C ARG A 28 -4.64 -22.56 3.80
N HIS A 29 -3.75 -22.78 2.82
CA HIS A 29 -2.64 -23.72 2.93
C HIS A 29 -1.39 -23.12 3.60
N ILE A 30 -1.27 -21.79 3.72
CA ILE A 30 -0.13 -21.12 4.39
C ILE A 30 0.19 -21.73 5.77
N PRO A 31 -0.77 -21.98 6.68
CA PRO A 31 -0.45 -22.50 8.01
C PRO A 31 0.28 -23.85 7.97
N LEU A 32 -0.08 -24.73 7.02
CA LEU A 32 0.58 -26.02 6.84
C LEU A 32 1.98 -25.82 6.23
N LEU A 33 2.10 -24.94 5.24
CA LEU A 33 3.38 -24.62 4.61
C LEU A 33 4.39 -24.05 5.63
N LEU A 34 3.95 -23.15 6.50
CA LEU A 34 4.80 -22.56 7.55
C LEU A 34 5.22 -23.59 8.61
N GLN A 35 4.38 -24.59 8.90
CA GLN A 35 4.73 -25.70 9.79
C GLN A 35 5.79 -26.61 9.17
N SER A 36 5.64 -26.97 7.89
CA SER A 36 6.62 -27.81 7.17
C SER A 36 7.92 -27.07 6.85
N HIS A 37 7.86 -25.74 6.74
CA HIS A 37 9.01 -24.90 6.39
C HIS A 37 9.15 -23.73 7.39
N PRO A 38 9.62 -24.01 8.62
CA PRO A 38 9.74 -23.00 9.68
C PRO A 38 10.78 -21.90 9.36
N LYS A 39 11.57 -22.06 8.30
CA LYS A 39 12.53 -21.05 7.82
C LYS A 39 11.89 -19.93 7.01
N ILE A 40 10.61 -20.01 6.63
CA ILE A 40 9.93 -18.94 5.89
C ILE A 40 9.75 -17.73 6.80
N GLN A 41 10.15 -16.54 6.34
CA GLN A 41 10.02 -15.29 7.10
C GLN A 41 9.25 -14.20 6.35
N LEU A 42 8.98 -14.39 5.06
CA LEU A 42 8.28 -13.41 4.23
C LEU A 42 7.30 -14.11 3.27
N ILE A 43 6.07 -13.61 3.25
CA ILE A 43 5.03 -13.94 2.26
C ILE A 43 4.67 -12.66 1.49
N VAL A 44 4.68 -12.73 0.17
CA VAL A 44 4.31 -11.64 -0.74
C VAL A 44 3.17 -12.09 -1.64
N ILE A 45 2.06 -11.34 -1.63
CA ILE A 45 0.89 -11.57 -2.48
C ILE A 45 0.80 -10.41 -3.48
N ASP A 46 1.16 -10.65 -4.74
CA ASP A 46 1.15 -9.64 -5.81
C ASP A 46 0.29 -10.08 -7.02
N SER A 47 -0.96 -9.66 -7.18
CA SER A 47 -1.75 -8.77 -6.30
C SER A 47 -3.05 -9.43 -5.88
N ILE A 48 -3.54 -9.09 -4.69
CA ILE A 48 -4.87 -9.57 -4.23
C ILE A 48 -6.00 -8.87 -4.99
N ALA A 49 -5.76 -7.69 -5.56
CA ALA A 49 -6.81 -6.86 -6.13
C ALA A 49 -7.30 -7.29 -7.52
N PHE A 50 -6.46 -7.97 -8.30
CA PHE A 50 -6.78 -8.32 -9.67
C PHE A 50 -7.86 -9.41 -9.77
N HIS A 51 -7.68 -10.53 -9.07
CA HIS A 51 -8.63 -11.65 -9.13
C HIS A 51 -10.00 -11.32 -8.55
N PHE A 52 -10.07 -10.41 -7.57
CA PHE A 52 -11.32 -10.05 -6.93
C PHE A 52 -12.12 -8.99 -7.71
N ARG A 53 -11.54 -8.36 -8.73
CA ARG A 53 -12.22 -7.32 -9.50
C ARG A 53 -13.09 -7.87 -10.63
N HIS A 54 -12.70 -8.97 -11.27
CA HIS A 54 -13.33 -9.44 -12.49
C HIS A 54 -14.47 -10.44 -12.25
N ASP A 55 -14.36 -11.29 -11.22
CA ASP A 55 -15.21 -12.48 -11.09
C ASP A 55 -16.23 -12.43 -9.93
N PHE A 56 -16.49 -11.25 -9.35
CA PHE A 56 -17.42 -11.10 -8.22
C PHE A 56 -18.65 -10.26 -8.57
N PRO A 57 -19.85 -10.88 -8.69
CA PRO A 57 -21.08 -10.14 -8.93
C PRO A 57 -21.55 -9.37 -7.68
N ASP A 58 -21.29 -9.90 -6.48
CA ASP A 58 -21.64 -9.24 -5.22
C ASP A 58 -20.41 -8.58 -4.56
N MET A 59 -20.42 -7.25 -4.56
CA MET A 59 -19.38 -6.41 -3.96
C MET A 59 -19.30 -6.53 -2.43
N MET A 60 -20.43 -6.79 -1.76
CA MET A 60 -20.47 -6.96 -0.31
C MET A 60 -19.83 -8.28 0.10
N ALA A 61 -20.24 -9.40 -0.53
CA ALA A 61 -19.62 -10.70 -0.31
C ALA A 61 -18.11 -10.67 -0.61
N ARG A 62 -17.70 -9.99 -1.69
CA ARG A 62 -16.29 -9.77 -2.03
C ARG A 62 -15.53 -9.07 -0.91
N THR A 63 -16.07 -7.95 -0.42
CA THR A 63 -15.43 -7.15 0.64
C THR A 63 -15.33 -7.96 1.93
N GLY A 64 -16.40 -8.66 2.32
CA GLY A 64 -16.40 -9.53 3.49
C GLY A 64 -15.38 -10.67 3.39
N LEU A 65 -15.23 -11.29 2.20
CA LEU A 65 -14.23 -12.31 1.97
C LEU A 65 -12.80 -11.76 2.07
N LEU A 66 -12.53 -10.61 1.46
CA LEU A 66 -11.22 -9.95 1.54
C LEU A 66 -10.86 -9.56 2.99
N CYS A 67 -11.82 -9.08 3.76
CA CYS A 67 -11.64 -8.78 5.18
C CYS A 67 -11.24 -10.04 5.97
N ARG A 68 -11.97 -11.15 5.76
CA ARG A 68 -11.66 -12.45 6.40
C ARG A 68 -10.26 -12.95 6.02
N LEU A 69 -9.91 -12.93 4.74
CA LEU A 69 -8.59 -13.33 4.26
C LEU A 69 -7.47 -12.48 4.87
N THR A 70 -7.69 -11.18 4.98
CA THR A 70 -6.71 -10.26 5.59
C THR A 70 -6.52 -10.59 7.07
N GLN A 71 -7.60 -10.89 7.80
CA GLN A 71 -7.52 -11.32 9.20
C GLN A 71 -6.79 -12.65 9.36
N GLU A 72 -7.07 -13.64 8.51
CA GLU A 72 -6.35 -14.92 8.51
C GLU A 72 -4.84 -14.70 8.31
N LEU A 73 -4.44 -13.84 7.36
CA LEU A 73 -3.04 -13.50 7.11
C LEU A 73 -2.39 -12.79 8.31
N ILE A 74 -3.08 -11.86 8.96
CA ILE A 74 -2.58 -11.19 10.17
C ILE A 74 -2.38 -12.19 11.31
N GLN A 75 -3.32 -13.14 11.48
CA GLN A 75 -3.19 -14.21 12.46
C GLN A 75 -1.96 -15.09 12.18
N GLN A 76 -1.74 -15.48 10.91
CA GLN A 76 -0.54 -16.26 10.56
C GLN A 76 0.75 -15.46 10.75
N ALA A 77 0.76 -14.18 10.37
CA ALA A 77 1.89 -13.27 10.56
C ALA A 77 2.30 -13.19 12.03
N THR A 78 1.31 -13.03 12.92
CA THR A 78 1.52 -12.92 14.36
C THR A 78 1.95 -14.26 14.97
N LYS A 79 1.28 -15.36 14.58
CA LYS A 79 1.54 -16.70 15.12
C LYS A 79 2.93 -17.22 14.77
N PHE A 80 3.36 -17.04 13.52
CA PHE A 80 4.64 -17.54 13.03
C PHE A 80 5.75 -16.48 13.04
N ASN A 81 5.45 -15.26 13.49
CA ASN A 81 6.37 -14.12 13.51
C ASN A 81 7.02 -13.86 12.13
N ILE A 82 6.19 -13.75 11.10
CA ILE A 82 6.60 -13.53 9.71
C ILE A 82 6.05 -12.21 9.17
N ALA A 83 6.72 -11.66 8.16
CA ALA A 83 6.20 -10.52 7.41
C ALA A 83 5.25 -10.99 6.29
N VAL A 84 4.09 -10.33 6.16
CA VAL A 84 3.15 -10.53 5.05
C VAL A 84 2.97 -9.21 4.32
N ILE A 85 3.27 -9.20 3.02
CA ILE A 85 3.12 -8.05 2.14
C ILE A 85 2.07 -8.38 1.09
N VAL A 86 1.11 -7.47 0.90
CA VAL A 86 0.05 -7.61 -0.10
C VAL A 86 0.02 -6.35 -0.95
N THR A 87 0.03 -6.52 -2.27
CA THR A 87 -0.08 -5.39 -3.19
C THR A 87 -1.53 -5.18 -3.64
N ASN A 88 -1.89 -3.91 -3.82
CA ASN A 88 -3.19 -3.48 -4.33
C ASN A 88 -2.96 -2.41 -5.40
N GLN A 89 -3.61 -2.55 -6.55
CA GLN A 89 -3.53 -1.54 -7.60
C GLN A 89 -4.33 -0.28 -7.26
N MET A 90 -3.92 0.86 -7.81
CA MET A 90 -4.71 2.09 -7.80
C MET A 90 -5.62 2.13 -9.03
N THR A 91 -6.78 2.76 -8.87
CA THR A 91 -7.81 2.95 -9.90
C THR A 91 -8.30 4.38 -9.86
N THR A 92 -8.84 4.87 -10.98
CA THR A 92 -9.41 6.22 -11.03
C THR A 92 -10.91 6.13 -10.76
N ARG A 93 -11.38 6.85 -9.74
CA ARG A 93 -12.79 7.13 -9.53
C ARG A 93 -13.10 8.47 -10.18
N ILE A 94 -14.07 8.49 -11.08
CA ILE A 94 -14.60 9.71 -11.68
C ILE A 94 -15.81 10.12 -10.84
N GLU A 95 -15.80 11.36 -10.37
CA GLU A 95 -16.92 11.94 -9.64
C GLU A 95 -17.82 12.73 -10.58
N SER A 96 -19.11 12.84 -10.23
CA SER A 96 -20.13 13.49 -11.07
C SER A 96 -19.85 14.97 -11.36
N ALA A 97 -18.98 15.62 -10.58
CA ALA A 97 -18.56 17.00 -10.74
C ALA A 97 -17.36 17.18 -11.72
N GLY A 98 -16.94 16.13 -12.41
CA GLY A 98 -15.81 16.17 -13.35
C GLY A 98 -14.43 16.07 -12.68
N SER A 99 -14.36 15.98 -11.34
CA SER A 99 -13.16 15.60 -10.61
C SER A 99 -12.85 14.12 -10.80
N SER A 100 -11.56 13.79 -10.87
CA SER A 100 -11.09 12.41 -10.85
C SER A 100 -10.09 12.23 -9.73
N GLN A 101 -10.22 11.14 -8.98
CA GLN A 101 -9.37 10.83 -7.85
C GLN A 101 -8.81 9.42 -7.97
N LEU A 102 -7.51 9.28 -7.67
CA LEU A 102 -6.89 7.98 -7.51
C LEU A 102 -7.34 7.34 -6.19
N VAL A 103 -7.90 6.14 -6.29
CA VAL A 103 -8.40 5.35 -5.16
C VAL A 103 -7.91 3.91 -5.26
N ALA A 104 -7.71 3.27 -4.11
CA ALA A 104 -7.28 1.87 -4.06
C ALA A 104 -8.37 0.94 -4.62
N ALA A 105 -8.00 -0.06 -5.43
CA ALA A 105 -8.97 -0.86 -6.21
C ALA A 105 -9.99 -1.64 -5.37
N LEU A 106 -9.62 -2.01 -4.15
CA LEU A 106 -10.42 -2.86 -3.26
C LEU A 106 -11.41 -2.09 -2.37
N GLY A 107 -11.45 -0.76 -2.49
CA GLY A 107 -12.37 0.09 -1.74
C GLY A 107 -11.92 0.39 -0.31
N GLU A 108 -12.65 1.31 0.33
CA GLU A 108 -12.29 1.88 1.62
C GLU A 108 -12.37 0.85 2.76
N THR A 109 -13.42 0.02 2.79
CA THR A 109 -13.61 -1.01 3.81
C THR A 109 -12.41 -1.94 3.91
N TRP A 110 -11.93 -2.46 2.78
CA TRP A 110 -10.72 -3.28 2.77
C TRP A 110 -9.49 -2.48 3.19
N GLY A 111 -9.40 -1.20 2.80
CA GLY A 111 -8.34 -0.30 3.23
C GLY A 111 -8.22 -0.12 4.75
N HIS A 112 -9.22 -0.51 5.54
CA HIS A 112 -9.11 -0.51 7.00
C HIS A 112 -8.52 -1.81 7.57
N CYS A 113 -8.51 -2.91 6.82
CA CYS A 113 -8.09 -4.22 7.32
C CYS A 113 -6.56 -4.36 7.51
N PRO A 114 -5.69 -3.92 6.58
CA PRO A 114 -4.24 -3.98 6.78
C PRO A 114 -3.78 -3.07 7.92
N THR A 115 -2.85 -3.56 8.75
CA THR A 115 -2.26 -2.80 9.86
C THR A 115 -1.40 -1.64 9.37
N LEU A 116 -0.65 -1.85 8.28
CA LEU A 116 0.24 -0.87 7.67
C LEU A 116 -0.17 -0.63 6.20
N ARG A 117 -0.18 0.63 5.77
CA ARG A 117 -0.41 1.00 4.36
C ARG A 117 0.68 1.91 3.85
N LEU A 118 1.33 1.48 2.76
CA LEU A 118 2.28 2.26 2.00
C LEU A 118 1.67 2.60 0.64
N THR A 119 1.67 3.88 0.31
CA THR A 119 1.24 4.39 -0.99
C THR A 119 2.46 4.79 -1.79
N LEU A 120 2.68 4.10 -2.91
CA LEU A 120 3.77 4.39 -3.83
C LEU A 120 3.24 5.22 -4.99
N HIS A 121 3.83 6.40 -5.20
CA HIS A 121 3.40 7.31 -6.25
C HIS A 121 4.58 8.08 -6.83
N TRP A 122 4.35 8.72 -7.98
CA TRP A 122 5.30 9.64 -8.57
C TRP A 122 5.03 11.06 -8.08
N SER A 123 6.08 11.80 -7.75
CA SER A 123 6.05 13.23 -7.49
C SER A 123 7.03 13.91 -8.44
N GLY A 124 6.51 14.49 -9.53
CA GLY A 124 7.35 14.96 -10.63
C GLY A 124 8.17 13.83 -11.25
N ARG A 125 9.50 13.89 -11.11
CA ARG A 125 10.44 12.89 -11.65
C ARG A 125 10.94 11.88 -10.61
N THR A 126 10.54 12.00 -9.34
CA THR A 126 10.96 11.11 -8.26
C THR A 126 9.83 10.17 -7.85
N ARG A 127 10.19 9.00 -7.32
CA ARG A 127 9.22 8.08 -6.71
C ARG A 127 9.16 8.37 -5.22
N VAL A 128 7.97 8.38 -4.66
CA VAL A 128 7.72 8.66 -3.25
C VAL A 128 6.91 7.52 -2.64
N ALA A 129 7.37 7.03 -1.50
CA ALA A 129 6.66 6.08 -0.66
C ALA A 129 6.10 6.83 0.55
N THR A 130 4.77 6.83 0.69
CA THR A 130 4.09 7.46 1.82
C THR A 130 3.46 6.41 2.70
N LEU A 131 3.83 6.40 3.98
CA LEU A 131 3.12 5.67 5.02
C LEU A 131 1.81 6.41 5.30
N THR A 132 0.69 5.81 4.90
CA THR A 132 -0.64 6.42 5.04
C THR A 132 -1.45 5.85 6.21
N LYS A 133 -1.04 4.70 6.75
CA LYS A 133 -1.64 4.08 7.93
C LYS A 133 -0.57 3.30 8.69
N ALA A 134 -0.43 3.61 9.97
CA ALA A 134 0.28 2.77 10.95
C ALA A 134 -0.21 3.10 12.37
N PRO A 135 -0.36 2.11 13.27
CA PRO A 135 -0.83 2.37 14.63
C PRO A 135 0.24 3.02 15.53
N HIS A 136 1.53 2.87 15.19
CA HIS A 136 2.66 3.30 16.03
C HIS A 136 3.60 4.29 15.32
N ARG A 137 3.21 4.82 14.15
CA ARG A 137 4.00 5.80 13.40
C ARG A 137 3.08 6.82 12.75
N ASN A 138 3.53 8.07 12.74
CA ASN A 138 2.87 9.13 12.00
C ASN A 138 3.05 8.92 10.51
N ASN A 139 2.12 9.49 9.74
CA ASN A 139 2.24 9.55 8.30
C ASN A 139 3.56 10.23 7.93
N SER A 140 4.30 9.61 7.01
CA SER A 140 5.61 10.08 6.58
C SER A 140 5.85 9.67 5.14
N SER A 141 6.63 10.47 4.43
CA SER A 141 6.94 10.26 3.02
C SER A 141 8.45 10.23 2.83
N VAL A 142 8.93 9.30 2.01
CA VAL A 142 10.34 9.20 1.64
C VAL A 142 10.45 9.02 0.13
N SER A 143 11.39 9.74 -0.47
CA SER A 143 11.69 9.61 -1.89
C SER A 143 12.68 8.46 -2.10
N TYR A 144 12.48 7.71 -3.19
CA TYR A 144 13.32 6.57 -3.56
C TYR A 144 13.49 6.51 -5.09
N GLN A 145 14.41 5.66 -5.52
CA GLN A 145 14.60 5.30 -6.92
C GLN A 145 14.65 3.78 -7.08
N VAL A 146 14.40 3.32 -8.31
CA VAL A 146 14.55 1.89 -8.66
C VAL A 146 15.61 1.81 -9.74
N THR A 147 16.71 1.16 -9.41
CA THR A 147 17.84 0.93 -10.29
C THR A 147 17.89 -0.54 -10.68
N VAL A 148 18.85 -0.93 -11.53
CA VAL A 148 19.11 -2.34 -11.87
C VAL A 148 19.45 -3.19 -10.63
N ALA A 149 19.92 -2.56 -9.55
CA ALA A 149 20.23 -3.23 -8.29
C ALA A 149 19.03 -3.29 -7.32
N GLY A 150 17.86 -2.75 -7.72
CA GLY A 150 16.63 -2.73 -6.93
C GLY A 150 16.27 -1.34 -6.38
N ILE A 151 15.49 -1.30 -5.30
CA ILE A 151 15.08 -0.07 -4.62
C ILE A 151 16.31 0.54 -3.92
N ARG A 152 16.55 1.84 -4.13
CA ARG A 152 17.67 2.59 -3.54
C ARG A 152 17.20 3.97 -3.09
N ASP A 153 17.94 4.54 -2.15
CA ASP A 153 17.78 5.93 -1.77
C ASP A 153 18.17 6.85 -2.92
N LEU A 154 17.62 8.06 -2.94
CA LEU A 154 18.14 9.09 -3.84
C LEU A 154 19.57 9.40 -3.40
N SER A 155 20.53 9.22 -4.30
CA SER A 155 21.91 9.63 -4.05
C SER A 155 21.90 11.14 -3.78
N ASN A 156 22.36 11.55 -2.60
CA ASN A 156 22.39 12.95 -2.16
C ASN A 156 23.00 13.86 -3.23
N LEU A 157 22.17 14.63 -3.94
CA LEU A 157 22.58 15.94 -4.40
C LEU A 157 22.44 16.84 -3.16
N SER A 158 23.56 17.01 -2.47
CA SER A 158 23.88 18.01 -1.42
C SER A 158 22.82 18.32 -0.37
N HIS A 159 23.21 18.15 0.90
CA HIS A 159 22.72 18.97 1.99
C HIS A 159 22.89 20.47 1.66
N GLU A 160 21.92 21.09 0.98
CA GLU A 160 21.73 22.52 1.10
C GLU A 160 20.89 22.76 2.36
N LYS A 161 21.51 23.45 3.32
CA LYS A 161 20.87 23.94 4.53
C LYS A 161 19.54 24.58 4.16
N ALA A 162 18.47 24.14 4.84
CA ALA A 162 17.23 24.90 4.91
C ALA A 162 17.55 26.25 5.56
N THR A 163 17.82 27.26 4.74
CA THR A 163 17.83 28.65 5.17
C THR A 163 16.38 29.03 5.45
N SER A 164 16.13 29.39 6.70
CA SER A 164 14.87 29.93 7.22
C SER A 164 14.27 30.99 6.29
N ILE A 165 13.01 30.78 5.89
CA ILE A 165 12.16 31.80 5.28
C ILE A 165 11.63 32.68 6.43
N PRO A 166 11.82 34.01 6.43
CA PRO A 166 11.17 34.89 7.41
C PRO A 166 9.66 34.97 7.14
N GLU A 167 8.85 34.85 8.19
CA GLU A 167 7.44 35.21 8.18
C GLU A 167 7.28 36.71 7.90
N GLU A 168 6.66 37.06 6.78
CA GLU A 168 6.16 38.41 6.54
C GLU A 168 4.64 38.33 6.31
N ILE A 169 3.88 38.80 7.29
CA ILE A 169 2.41 38.89 7.27
C ILE A 169 2.03 40.24 6.63
N PRO A 170 1.27 40.29 5.53
CA PRO A 170 0.84 41.56 4.96
C PRO A 170 -0.32 42.18 5.78
N GLU A 171 -0.08 43.37 6.33
CA GLU A 171 -1.06 44.23 6.99
C GLU A 171 -2.24 44.61 6.08
N ALA A 172 -3.46 44.41 6.58
CA ALA A 172 -4.69 44.85 5.93
C ALA A 172 -4.85 46.39 6.00
N LYS A 173 -4.80 47.06 4.84
CA LYS A 173 -5.15 48.49 4.69
C LYS A 173 -6.62 48.73 5.06
N LYS A 174 -6.87 49.34 6.22
CA LYS A 174 -8.15 49.99 6.57
C LYS A 174 -8.41 51.16 5.61
N ARG A 175 -9.44 51.05 4.76
CA ARG A 175 -9.99 52.21 4.03
C ARG A 175 -10.71 53.12 5.04
N LYS A 176 -10.23 54.35 5.19
CA LYS A 176 -10.95 55.45 5.83
C LYS A 176 -12.16 55.81 4.97
N LEU A 177 -13.35 55.72 5.55
CA LEU A 177 -14.56 56.33 5.02
C LEU A 177 -14.59 57.75 5.60
N THR A 178 -14.39 58.77 4.75
CA THR A 178 -14.63 60.17 5.11
C THR A 178 -16.07 60.50 4.73
N SER A 179 -16.80 61.00 5.72
CA SER A 179 -18.08 61.69 5.58
C SER A 179 -17.92 62.98 4.79
N ASP A 180 -18.81 63.23 3.83
CA ASP A 180 -19.48 64.51 3.56
C ASP A 180 -20.74 64.21 2.73
#